data_AF-A0A4Y8C260-F1
#
_entry.id   AF-A0A4Y8C260-F1
#
_cell.length_a   1.000
_cell.length_b   1.000
_cell.length_c   1.000
_cell.angle_alpha   90.00
_cell.angle_beta   90.00
_cell.angle_gamma   90.00
#
_symmetry.space_group_name_H-M   'P 1'
#
loop_
_entity.id
_entity.type
_entity.pdbx_description
1 polymer ?
#
loop_
_entity_poly.entity_id
_entity_poly.type
_entity_poly.pdbx_seq_one_letter_code
_entity_poly.pdbx_strand_id
1 'polypeptide(L)' 'GGETAEMPGMYAKDDFDLAGFAVGMAEEDEIDRSKFVKNGDILLALPSSGLHSNGYSLARKVLFESLKLKFDDKIE' A
#
# COMPACT_ATOMS: atom_id res chain seq x y z
N GLY A 1 11.88 -4.60 -17.47
CA GLY A 1 10.76 -5.00 -18.36
C GLY A 1 9.54 -5.28 -17.52
N GLY A 2 8.41 -5.57 -18.15
CA GLY A 2 7.18 -6.00 -17.49
C GLY A 2 6.52 -7.13 -18.28
N GLU A 3 5.45 -7.68 -17.74
CA GLU A 3 4.70 -8.78 -18.34
C GLU A 3 3.19 -8.55 -18.16
N THR A 4 2.39 -9.12 -19.06
CA THR A 4 0.93 -9.20 -18.95
C THR A 4 0.49 -10.65 -19.05
N ALA A 5 -0.56 -11.03 -18.33
CA ALA A 5 -1.08 -12.39 -18.41
C ALA A 5 -2.62 -12.40 -18.38
N GLU A 6 -3.24 -13.13 -19.32
CA GLU A 6 -4.68 -13.36 -19.34
C GLU A 6 -4.99 -14.73 -18.71
N MET A 7 -5.68 -14.72 -17.56
CA MET A 7 -5.97 -15.94 -16.79
C MET A 7 -7.46 -16.03 -16.45
N PRO A 8 -8.34 -16.30 -17.44
CA PRO A 8 -9.80 -16.29 -17.27
C PRO A 8 -10.33 -17.38 -16.34
N GLY A 9 -9.54 -18.43 -16.07
CA GLY A 9 -9.88 -19.47 -15.10
C GLY A 9 -9.52 -19.11 -13.65
N MET A 10 -8.77 -18.03 -13.43
CA MET A 10 -8.29 -17.62 -12.10
C MET A 10 -8.89 -16.30 -11.62
N TYR A 11 -9.06 -15.32 -12.50
CA TYR A 11 -9.65 -14.01 -12.17
C TYR A 11 -11.09 -13.90 -12.66
N ALA A 12 -11.94 -13.20 -11.89
CA ALA A 12 -13.27 -12.83 -12.36
C ALA A 12 -13.17 -11.77 -13.48
N LYS A 13 -14.27 -11.56 -14.20
CA LYS A 13 -14.30 -10.75 -15.44
C LYS A 13 -13.69 -9.34 -15.29
N ASP A 14 -13.86 -8.72 -14.13
CA ASP A 14 -13.40 -7.35 -13.87
C ASP A 14 -12.28 -7.30 -12.79
N ASP A 15 -11.74 -8.46 -12.42
CA ASP A 15 -10.64 -8.57 -11.46
C ASP A 15 -9.30 -8.67 -12.20
N PHE A 16 -8.28 -8.03 -11.63
CA PHE A 16 -6.89 -8.19 -12.05
C PHE A 16 -5.98 -8.08 -10.82
N ASP A 17 -4.75 -8.54 -10.97
CA ASP A 17 -3.69 -8.32 -9.98
C ASP A 17 -2.52 -7.57 -10.61
N LEU A 18 -1.81 -6.80 -9.79
CA LEU A 18 -0.66 -6.01 -10.21
C LEU A 18 0.48 -6.18 -9.22
N ALA A 19 1.56 -6.78 -9.70
CA ALA A 19 2.82 -6.89 -8.99
C ALA A 19 3.89 -6.03 -9.66
N GLY A 20 4.79 -5.46 -8.85
CA GLY A 20 5.94 -4.68 -9.31
C GLY A 20 7.24 -5.22 -8.72
N PHE A 21 8.34 -5.03 -9.44
CA PHE A 21 9.67 -5.41 -9.00
C PHE A 21 10.62 -4.22 -9.14
N ALA A 22 11.47 -4.01 -8.13
CA ALA A 22 12.48 -2.95 -8.12
C ALA A 22 13.83 -3.52 -7.66
N VAL A 23 14.92 -2.97 -8.21
CA VAL A 23 16.31 -3.26 -7.81
C VAL A 23 16.95 -1.97 -7.31
N GLY A 24 17.62 -2.04 -6.17
CA GLY A 24 18.45 -0.97 -5.64
C GLY A 24 19.86 -1.49 -5.33
N MET A 25 20.81 -0.58 -5.20
CA MET A 25 22.19 -0.87 -4.79
C MET A 25 22.61 0.18 -3.75
N ALA A 26 23.36 -0.24 -2.74
CA ALA A 26 23.89 0.60 -1.68
C ALA A 26 25.22 0.01 -1.18
N GLU A 27 26.04 0.82 -0.52
CA GLU A 27 27.27 0.36 0.13
C GLU A 27 26.96 -0.50 1.36
N GLU A 28 27.78 -1.52 1.63
CA GLU A 28 27.52 -2.51 2.69
C GLU A 28 27.41 -1.87 4.07
N ASP A 29 28.24 -0.87 4.35
CA ASP A 29 28.28 -0.14 5.62
C ASP A 29 27.11 0.83 5.81
N GLU A 30 26.37 1.16 4.74
CA GLU A 30 25.18 2.02 4.79
C GLU A 30 23.86 1.23 4.95
N ILE A 31 23.86 -0.09 4.72
CA ILE A 31 22.66 -0.94 4.77
C ILE A 31 22.19 -1.19 6.22
N ASP A 32 23.12 -1.52 7.12
CA ASP A 32 22.78 -1.84 8.51
C ASP A 32 22.58 -0.57 9.35
N ARG A 33 21.37 -0.03 9.25
CA ARG A 33 20.97 1.18 9.96
C ARG A 33 20.65 0.94 11.44
N SER A 34 20.52 -0.31 11.87
CA SER A 34 20.11 -0.67 13.24
C SER A 34 21.13 -0.24 14.29
N LYS A 35 22.42 -0.23 13.92
CA LYS A 35 23.54 0.23 14.75
C LYS A 35 23.43 1.70 15.18
N PHE A 36 22.65 2.51 14.47
CA PHE A 36 22.51 3.93 14.77
C PHE A 36 21.39 4.24 15.78
N VAL A 37 20.55 3.25 16.13
CA VAL A 37 19.42 3.45 17.04
C VAL A 37 19.85 3.24 18.48
N LYS A 38 19.58 4.23 19.34
CA LYS A 38 19.89 4.19 20.78
C LYS A 38 18.77 4.81 21.62
N ASN A 39 18.80 4.49 22.91
CA ASN A 39 17.91 5.12 23.88
C ASN A 39 18.10 6.65 23.87
N GLY A 40 16.98 7.37 23.79
CA GLY A 40 16.97 8.84 23.73
C GLY A 40 16.93 9.41 22.30
N ASP A 41 16.97 8.58 21.25
CA ASP A 41 16.73 9.05 19.90
C ASP A 41 15.28 9.51 19.69
N ILE A 42 15.10 10.44 18.75
CA ILE A 42 13.79 11.00 18.40
C ILE A 42 13.16 10.25 17.23
N LEU A 43 11.85 10.03 17.30
CA LEU A 43 11.08 9.51 16.16
C LEU A 43 10.65 10.68 15.28
N LEU A 44 11.17 10.71 14.05
CA LEU A 44 10.74 11.65 13.02
C LEU A 44 9.81 10.93 12.03
N ALA A 45 8.59 11.44 11.88
CA ALA A 45 7.61 10.90 10.95
C ALA A 45 7.43 11.84 9.74
N LEU A 46 7.26 11.26 8.55
CA LEU A 46 6.82 11.96 7.35
C LEU A 46 5.30 11.77 7.19
N PRO A 47 4.54 12.82 6.83
CA PRO A 47 3.10 12.71 6.66
C PRO A 47 2.77 11.73 5.52
N SER A 48 1.73 10.91 5.72
CA SER A 48 1.17 10.08 4.64
C SER A 48 0.30 10.93 3.71
N SER A 49 0.00 10.41 2.53
CA SER A 49 -1.01 10.97 1.62
C SER A 49 -2.43 10.45 1.92
N GLY A 50 -2.60 9.69 3.00
CA GLY A 50 -3.84 8.97 3.34
C GLY A 50 -3.58 7.51 3.74
N LEU A 51 -4.44 6.59 3.27
CA LEU A 51 -4.35 5.14 3.54
C LEU A 51 -3.18 4.43 2.84
N HIS A 52 -2.52 5.11 1.89
CA HIS A 52 -1.52 4.51 0.99
C HIS A 52 -2.08 3.32 0.23
N SER A 53 -1.53 2.12 0.39
CA SER A 53 -1.98 0.88 -0.24
C SER A 53 -2.56 -0.14 0.76
N ASN A 54 -2.74 0.25 2.02
CA ASN A 54 -3.12 -0.67 3.10
C ASN A 54 -4.50 -0.32 3.69
N GLY A 55 -5.18 -1.34 4.25
CA GLY A 55 -6.43 -1.13 4.99
C GLY A 55 -7.70 -0.92 4.14
N TYR A 56 -7.61 -1.00 2.80
CA TYR A 56 -8.77 -0.79 1.92
C TYR A 56 -9.91 -1.79 2.13
N SER A 57 -9.61 -3.02 2.58
CA SER A 57 -10.66 -3.98 2.94
C SER A 57 -11.56 -3.48 4.06
N LEU A 58 -11.00 -2.81 5.08
CA LEU A 58 -11.78 -2.22 6.16
C LEU A 58 -12.47 -0.93 5.69
N ALA A 59 -11.76 -0.08 4.96
CA ALA A 59 -12.32 1.18 4.45
C ALA A 59 -13.57 0.93 3.59
N ARG A 60 -13.52 -0.02 2.65
CA ARG A 60 -14.67 -0.39 1.81
C ARG A 60 -15.85 -0.92 2.64
N LYS A 61 -15.58 -1.76 3.64
CA LYS A 61 -16.63 -2.29 4.54
C LYS A 61 -17.33 -1.18 5.31
N VAL A 62 -16.57 -0.25 5.88
CA VAL A 62 -17.15 0.87 6.64
C VAL A 62 -17.99 1.76 5.72
N LEU A 63 -17.41 2.22 4.61
CA LEU A 63 -18.06 3.20 3.73
C LEU A 63 -19.28 2.61 3.00
N PHE A 64 -19.13 1.45 2.38
CA PHE A 64 -20.14 0.93 1.45
C PHE A 64 -21.07 -0.10 2.08
N GLU A 65 -20.59 -0.88 3.05
CA GLU A 65 -21.43 -1.89 3.71
C GLU A 65 -22.11 -1.34 4.98
N SER A 66 -21.39 -0.57 5.80
CA SER A 66 -21.92 -0.09 7.09
C SER A 66 -22.66 1.24 6.94
N LEU A 67 -22.03 2.22 6.29
CA LEU A 67 -22.60 3.56 6.08
C LEU A 67 -23.45 3.68 4.82
N LYS A 68 -23.42 2.68 3.93
CA LYS A 68 -24.18 2.63 2.68
C LYS A 68 -23.97 3.83 1.77
N LEU A 69 -22.79 4.46 1.86
CA LEU A 69 -22.41 5.56 0.99
C LEU A 69 -22.21 5.06 -0.45
N LYS A 70 -22.40 5.94 -1.41
CA LYS A 70 -22.04 5.76 -2.81
C LYS A 70 -20.74 6.52 -3.11
N PHE A 71 -20.10 6.18 -4.22
CA PHE A 71 -18.85 6.83 -4.64
C PHE A 71 -19.01 8.33 -4.91
N ASP A 72 -20.22 8.77 -5.25
CA ASP A 72 -20.60 10.14 -5.57
C ASP A 72 -21.27 10.88 -4.41
N ASP A 73 -21.46 10.23 -3.25
CA ASP A 73 -21.98 10.89 -2.06
C ASP A 73 -20.98 11.93 -1.57
N LYS A 74 -21.48 13.15 -1.33
CA LYS A 74 -20.71 14.20 -0.68
C LYS A 74 -20.88 14.08 0.82
N ILE A 75 -19.77 13.97 1.53
CA ILE A 75 -19.73 14.07 2.99
C ILE A 75 -19.48 15.54 3.30
N GLU A 76 -20.45 16.19 3.94
CA GLU A 76 -20.31 17.55 4.50
C GLU A 76 -19.59 17.52 5.86
#